data_AF-A0A1V5LJR9-F1
#
_entry.id   AF-A0A1V5LJR9-F1
#
_cell.length_a   1.000
_cell.length_b   1.000
_cell.length_c   1.000
_cell.angle_alpha   90.00
_cell.angle_beta   90.00
_cell.angle_gamma   90.00
#
_symmetry.space_group_name_H-M   'P 1'
#
loop_
_entity.id
_entity.type
_entity.pdbx_description
1 polymer ?
#
loop_
_entity_poly.entity_id
_entity_poly.type
_entity_poly.pdbx_seq_one_letter_code
_entity_poly.pdbx_strand_id
1 'polypeptide(L)'
;MVWKKDGVISLQWTQNPREITKSVARIVVRGNIPSRGPGNRRVLTMVSTAYDPGPASCGKYATGYTAIGLRATRGVVAVDPKVIPLGSRVYVEGYGPAIAGDTGGAIKGNRIDVCFPTRSEALRWGRRTVKVVVLQ
;
A
#
# COMPACT_ATOMS: atom_id res chain seq x y z
N MET A 1 15.65 8.81 2.53
CA MET A 1 14.85 7.87 3.34
C MET A 1 15.36 8.00 4.76
N VAL A 2 14.57 8.55 5.68
CA VAL A 2 15.00 8.69 7.09
C VAL A 2 14.18 7.74 7.94
N TRP A 3 14.86 6.77 8.53
CA TRP A 3 14.35 5.93 9.59
C TRP A 3 14.31 6.77 10.87
N LYS A 4 13.14 6.88 11.51
CA LYS A 4 13.06 7.38 12.88
C LYS A 4 12.98 6.19 13.84
N LYS A 5 13.72 6.31 14.96
CA LYS A 5 13.95 5.27 15.96
C LYS A 5 12.70 4.86 16.75
N ASP A 6 11.57 5.51 16.52
CA ASP A 6 10.30 5.39 17.24
C ASP A 6 9.27 4.47 16.54
N GLY A 7 9.61 3.86 15.40
CA GLY A 7 8.70 2.96 14.67
C GLY A 7 7.52 3.68 14.01
N VAL A 8 7.55 5.02 13.99
CA VAL A 8 6.64 5.86 13.22
C VAL A 8 7.21 6.01 11.81
N ILE A 9 6.49 5.49 10.81
CA ILE A 9 6.88 5.65 9.41
C ILE A 9 6.64 7.11 9.02
N SER A 10 7.69 7.94 9.06
CA SER A 10 7.67 9.21 8.33
C SER A 10 8.03 8.95 6.87
N LEU A 11 7.02 8.78 6.02
CA LEU A 11 7.18 8.74 4.58
C LEU A 11 7.75 10.08 4.09
N GLN A 12 9.07 10.21 4.06
CA GLN A 12 9.73 11.31 3.39
C GLN A 12 9.64 11.08 1.88
N TRP A 13 8.59 11.65 1.30
CA TRP A 13 8.45 11.79 -0.14
C TRP A 13 9.53 12.74 -0.65
N THR A 14 10.30 12.31 -1.66
CA THR A 14 11.29 13.16 -2.33
C THR A 14 10.64 14.31 -3.10
N GLN A 15 9.32 14.20 -3.35
CA GLN A 15 8.48 15.24 -3.94
C GLN A 15 7.42 15.69 -2.93
N ASN A 16 7.00 16.96 -3.03
CA ASN A 16 5.96 17.52 -2.17
C ASN A 16 4.68 16.63 -2.20
N PRO A 17 4.19 16.13 -1.04
CA PRO A 17 3.03 15.24 -0.99
C PRO A 17 1.78 15.78 -1.70
N ARG A 18 1.59 17.11 -1.73
CA ARG A 18 0.47 17.75 -2.44
C ARG A 18 0.56 17.62 -3.96
N GLU A 19 1.76 17.61 -4.51
CA GLU A 19 1.98 17.45 -5.95
C GLU A 19 1.88 15.98 -6.37
N ILE A 20 2.28 15.05 -5.49
CA ILE A 20 2.04 13.62 -5.68
C ILE A 20 0.53 13.35 -5.67
N THR A 21 -0.22 13.84 -4.69
CA THR A 21 -1.67 13.60 -4.64
C THR A 21 -2.40 14.23 -5.82
N LYS A 22 -2.06 15.44 -6.25
CA LYS A 22 -2.64 16.05 -7.47
C LYS A 22 -2.33 15.24 -8.73
N SER A 23 -1.08 14.79 -8.89
CA SER A 23 -0.68 14.02 -10.08
C SER A 23 -1.30 12.62 -10.08
N VAL A 24 -1.36 11.95 -8.93
CA VAL A 24 -2.00 10.65 -8.77
C VAL A 24 -3.51 10.75 -8.94
N ALA A 25 -4.17 11.75 -8.37
CA ALA A 25 -5.60 11.99 -8.58
C ALA A 25 -5.91 12.18 -10.08
N ARG A 26 -5.09 12.94 -10.81
CA ARG A 26 -5.22 13.05 -12.27
C ARG A 26 -5.07 11.72 -12.98
N ILE A 27 -4.11 10.88 -12.60
CA ILE A 27 -3.87 9.57 -13.19
C ILE A 27 -5.06 8.62 -12.94
N VAL A 28 -5.56 8.57 -11.70
CA VAL A 28 -6.69 7.72 -11.29
C VAL A 28 -7.97 8.13 -12.05
N VAL A 29 -8.26 9.43 -12.11
CA VAL A 29 -9.46 10.00 -12.75
C VAL A 29 -9.43 9.89 -14.27
N ARG A 30 -8.29 10.22 -14.92
CA ARG A 30 -8.20 10.23 -16.39
C ARG A 30 -7.99 8.84 -17.01
N GLY A 31 -7.66 7.84 -16.20
CA GLY A 31 -7.52 6.44 -16.64
C GLY A 31 -6.40 6.18 -17.65
N ASN A 32 -5.60 7.19 -18.00
CA ASN A 32 -4.60 7.11 -19.07
C ASN A 32 -3.27 7.71 -18.59
N ILE A 33 -2.17 6.98 -18.79
CA ILE A 33 -0.81 7.47 -18.55
C ILE A 33 -0.10 7.51 -19.90
N PRO A 34 0.47 8.64 -20.34
CA PRO A 34 1.40 8.62 -21.45
C PRO A 34 2.63 7.80 -21.04
N SER A 35 2.97 6.80 -21.84
CA SER A 35 4.04 5.82 -21.60
C SER A 35 5.47 6.38 -21.58
N ARG A 36 5.64 7.71 -21.73
CA ARG A 36 6.95 8.36 -21.89
C ARG A 36 6.98 9.71 -21.16
N GLY A 37 7.34 9.68 -19.89
CA GLY A 37 7.63 10.86 -19.06
C GLY A 37 8.50 10.45 -17.85
N PRO A 38 9.30 11.35 -17.25
CA PRO A 38 10.32 10.98 -16.28
C PRO A 38 9.68 10.43 -15.00
N GLY A 39 9.74 9.10 -14.86
CA GLY A 39 9.18 8.30 -13.77
C GLY A 39 8.16 7.30 -14.30
N ASN A 40 8.56 6.04 -14.49
CA ASN A 40 7.70 4.91 -14.87
C ASN A 40 6.66 4.61 -13.78
N ARG A 41 5.64 5.46 -13.65
CA ARG A 41 4.51 5.23 -12.74
C ARG A 41 3.57 4.21 -13.38
N ARG A 42 3.49 3.02 -12.81
CA ARG A 42 2.62 1.94 -13.30
C ARG A 42 1.30 1.95 -12.56
N VAL A 43 0.18 2.03 -13.27
CA VAL A 43 -1.16 1.87 -12.69
C VAL A 43 -1.60 0.43 -12.88
N LEU A 44 -2.09 -0.18 -11.80
CA LEU A 44 -2.59 -1.55 -11.77
C LEU A 44 -4.02 -1.53 -11.27
N THR A 45 -4.90 -2.31 -11.91
CA THR A 45 -6.21 -2.63 -11.35
C THR A 45 -6.05 -3.89 -10.51
N MET A 46 -6.34 -3.79 -9.21
CA MET A 46 -6.09 -4.87 -8.24
C MET A 46 -7.32 -5.13 -7.39
N VAL A 47 -7.50 -6.39 -6.97
CA VAL A 47 -8.47 -6.74 -5.93
C VAL A 47 -7.86 -6.39 -4.58
N SER A 48 -8.47 -5.46 -3.88
CA SER A 48 -8.08 -5.05 -2.53
C SER A 48 -8.95 -5.72 -1.47
N THR A 49 -8.30 -6.21 -0.43
CA THR A 49 -8.88 -6.56 0.88
C THR A 49 -8.27 -5.66 1.96
N ALA A 50 -8.72 -5.82 3.20
CA ALA A 50 -8.11 -5.18 4.36
C ALA A 50 -7.93 -6.15 5.52
N TYR A 51 -6.92 -5.89 6.34
CA TYR A 51 -6.63 -6.61 7.57
C TYR A 51 -6.30 -5.64 8.72
N ASP A 52 -6.45 -6.12 9.95
CA ASP A 52 -5.90 -5.47 11.14
C ASP A 52 -4.67 -6.26 11.63
N PRO A 53 -3.66 -5.61 12.24
CA PRO A 53 -2.47 -6.31 12.71
C PRO A 53 -2.71 -7.18 13.96
N GLY A 54 -3.95 -7.23 14.46
CA GLY A 54 -4.33 -7.97 15.64
C GLY A 54 -4.45 -9.48 15.39
N PRO A 55 -4.56 -10.27 16.47
CA PRO A 55 -4.59 -11.72 16.40
C PRO A 55 -5.82 -12.27 15.65
N ALA A 56 -6.87 -11.46 15.52
CA ALA A 56 -8.09 -11.85 14.83
C ALA A 56 -7.92 -11.95 13.29
N SER A 57 -6.90 -11.28 12.74
CA SER A 57 -6.59 -11.26 11.30
C SER A 57 -5.26 -11.93 11.00
N CYS A 58 -4.26 -11.78 11.88
CA CYS A 58 -2.91 -12.31 11.68
C CYS A 58 -2.62 -13.59 12.51
N GLY A 59 -3.59 -14.08 13.30
CA GLY A 59 -3.45 -15.25 14.15
C GLY A 59 -2.82 -14.97 15.52
N LYS A 60 -2.96 -15.93 16.45
CA LYS A 60 -2.52 -15.79 17.86
C LYS A 60 -1.03 -15.42 18.03
N TYR A 61 -0.19 -15.79 17.07
CA TYR A 61 1.26 -15.58 17.11
C TYR A 61 1.72 -14.38 16.27
N ALA A 62 0.80 -13.51 15.86
CA ALA A 62 1.13 -12.30 15.12
C ALA A 62 2.13 -11.44 15.91
N THR A 63 3.30 -11.21 15.32
CA THR A 63 4.35 -10.38 15.92
C THR A 63 4.08 -8.89 15.73
N GLY A 64 3.13 -8.53 14.85
CA GLY A 64 2.85 -7.16 14.45
C GLY A 64 3.90 -6.59 13.48
N TYR A 65 4.80 -7.44 12.94
CA TYR A 65 5.81 -7.05 11.95
C TYR A 65 5.53 -7.70 10.59
N THR A 66 5.83 -6.92 9.56
CA THR A 66 5.67 -7.29 8.14
C THR A 66 6.91 -7.99 7.59
N ALA A 67 6.81 -8.55 6.38
CA ALA A 67 7.89 -9.27 5.71
C ALA A 67 9.23 -8.51 5.62
N ILE A 68 9.21 -7.17 5.55
CA ILE A 68 10.45 -6.36 5.54
C ILE A 68 10.79 -5.73 6.90
N GLY A 69 10.12 -6.15 7.98
CA GLY A 69 10.41 -5.72 9.35
C GLY A 69 9.74 -4.39 9.76
N LEU A 70 8.81 -3.85 8.97
CA LEU A 70 8.01 -2.69 9.39
C LEU A 70 6.92 -3.13 10.37
N ARG A 71 6.54 -2.25 11.30
CA ARG A 71 5.32 -2.43 12.09
C ARG A 71 4.11 -2.40 11.16
N ALA A 72 3.24 -3.40 11.28
CA ALA A 72 1.98 -3.45 10.56
C ALA A 72 1.05 -2.35 11.11
N THR A 73 0.86 -1.30 10.32
CA THR A 73 0.01 -0.16 10.64
C THR A 73 -0.52 0.45 9.34
N ARG A 74 -1.43 1.42 9.46
CA ARG A 74 -1.92 2.18 8.31
C ARG A 74 -0.75 2.77 7.54
N GLY A 75 -0.74 2.58 6.22
CA GLY A 75 0.36 2.99 5.34
C GLY A 75 1.35 1.87 5.02
N VAL A 76 1.13 0.65 5.50
CA VAL A 76 1.82 -0.56 5.03
C VAL A 76 0.79 -1.49 4.40
N VAL A 77 1.15 -2.09 3.26
CA VAL A 77 0.28 -3.00 2.50
C VAL A 77 1.00 -4.31 2.20
N ALA A 78 0.23 -5.39 2.13
CA ALA A 78 0.70 -6.67 1.63
C ALA A 78 0.47 -6.79 0.12
N VAL A 79 1.46 -7.31 -0.61
CA VAL A 79 1.41 -7.47 -2.06
C VAL A 79 2.00 -8.82 -2.49
N ASP A 80 1.82 -9.17 -3.77
CA ASP A 80 2.66 -10.17 -4.43
C ASP A 80 3.97 -9.50 -4.91
N PRO A 81 5.16 -9.88 -4.39
CA PRO A 81 6.44 -9.31 -4.79
C PRO A 81 6.78 -9.46 -6.27
N LYS A 82 6.19 -10.46 -6.95
CA LYS A 82 6.37 -10.65 -8.40
C LYS A 82 5.63 -9.58 -9.22
N VAL A 83 4.60 -8.98 -8.63
CA VAL A 83 3.84 -7.89 -9.24
C VAL A 83 4.37 -6.56 -8.75
N ILE A 84 4.35 -6.29 -7.44
CA ILE A 84 4.87 -5.05 -6.84
C ILE A 84 6.05 -5.42 -5.94
N PRO A 85 7.29 -5.02 -6.26
CA PRO A 85 8.44 -5.31 -5.40
C PRO A 85 8.26 -4.74 -3.98
N LEU A 86 8.70 -5.49 -2.98
CA LEU A 86 8.72 -4.99 -1.59
C LEU A 86 9.61 -3.74 -1.48
N GLY A 87 9.21 -2.81 -0.60
CA GLY A 87 9.80 -1.49 -0.44
C GLY A 87 9.24 -0.43 -1.41
N SER A 88 8.50 -0.83 -2.45
CA SER A 88 7.89 0.12 -3.39
C SER A 88 6.92 1.06 -2.68
N ARG A 89 6.97 2.34 -3.06
CA ARG A 89 5.92 3.30 -2.69
C ARG A 89 4.72 3.14 -3.60
N VAL A 90 3.53 3.11 -3.02
CA VAL A 90 2.28 3.00 -3.76
C VAL A 90 1.27 4.03 -3.31
N TYR A 91 0.32 4.35 -4.18
CA TYR A 91 -0.94 4.97 -3.80
C TYR A 91 -2.08 4.02 -4.12
N VAL A 92 -2.93 3.76 -3.14
CA VAL A 92 -4.11 2.90 -3.29
C VAL A 92 -5.35 3.80 -3.30
N GLU A 93 -6.11 3.74 -4.38
CA GLU A 93 -7.37 4.48 -4.53
C GLU A 93 -8.30 4.25 -3.33
N GLY A 94 -8.78 5.34 -2.71
CA GLY A 94 -9.65 5.30 -1.54
C GLY A 94 -8.95 5.02 -0.20
N TYR A 95 -7.71 4.55 -0.19
CA TYR A 95 -6.95 4.27 1.04
C TYR A 95 -5.84 5.29 1.30
N GLY A 96 -5.10 5.65 0.24
CA GLY A 96 -4.03 6.65 0.28
C GLY A 96 -2.63 6.09 0.03
N PRO A 97 -1.59 6.88 0.35
CA PRO A 97 -0.19 6.47 0.20
C PRO A 97 0.20 5.31 1.12
N ALA A 98 1.03 4.39 0.64
CA ALA A 98 1.54 3.27 1.42
C ALA A 98 2.88 2.71 0.91
N ILE A 99 3.48 1.82 1.71
CA ILE A 99 4.65 1.00 1.37
C ILE A 99 4.21 -0.45 1.17
N ALA A 100 4.67 -1.07 0.09
CA ALA A 100 4.64 -2.52 -0.10
C ALA A 100 5.61 -3.18 0.90
N GLY A 101 5.18 -3.36 2.15
CA GLY A 101 6.03 -3.83 3.25
C GLY A 101 5.83 -5.29 3.59
N ASP A 102 4.74 -5.89 3.13
CA ASP A 102 4.33 -7.22 3.58
C ASP A 102 3.96 -8.16 2.44
N THR A 103 3.79 -9.43 2.78
CA THR A 103 3.28 -10.46 1.89
C THR A 103 2.23 -11.31 2.61
N GLY A 104 1.42 -12.04 1.85
CA GLY A 104 0.48 -13.00 2.42
C GLY A 104 0.32 -14.22 1.52
N GLY A 105 0.00 -15.37 2.13
CA GLY A 105 -0.22 -16.61 1.38
C GLY A 105 -1.32 -16.48 0.32
N ALA A 106 -2.39 -15.75 0.63
CA ALA A 106 -3.50 -15.47 -0.27
C ALA A 106 -3.30 -14.24 -1.17
N ILE A 107 -2.27 -13.43 -0.93
CA ILE A 107 -1.99 -12.20 -1.68
C ILE A 107 -1.07 -12.53 -2.85
N LYS A 108 -1.69 -13.01 -3.94
CA LYS A 108 -1.02 -13.46 -5.17
C LYS A 108 -1.60 -12.76 -6.41
N GLY A 109 -0.75 -12.47 -7.38
CA GLY A 109 -1.09 -11.74 -8.60
C GLY A 109 -1.53 -10.31 -8.33
N ASN A 110 -2.57 -9.86 -9.03
CA ASN A 110 -3.13 -8.51 -8.88
C ASN A 110 -4.02 -8.38 -7.63
N ARG A 111 -3.46 -8.72 -6.46
CA ARG A 111 -4.07 -8.58 -5.14
C ARG A 111 -3.23 -7.69 -4.23
N ILE A 112 -3.92 -6.92 -3.40
CA ILE A 112 -3.31 -6.03 -2.41
C ILE A 112 -4.12 -6.07 -1.12
N ASP A 113 -3.46 -6.12 0.03
CA ASP A 113 -4.13 -6.10 1.33
C ASP A 113 -3.73 -4.85 2.11
N VAL A 114 -4.70 -4.02 2.47
CA VAL A 114 -4.41 -2.75 3.16
C VAL A 114 -4.56 -2.90 4.68
N CYS A 115 -3.57 -2.42 5.42
CA CYS A 115 -3.58 -2.50 6.88
C CYS A 115 -4.43 -1.36 7.48
N PHE A 116 -5.34 -1.69 8.38
CA PHE A 116 -6.04 -0.72 9.21
C PHE A 116 -5.72 -0.93 10.69
N PRO A 117 -5.73 0.13 11.51
CA PRO A 117 -5.47 0.00 12.94
C PRO A 117 -6.51 -0.87 13.66
N THR A 118 -7.76 -0.87 13.19
CA THR A 118 -8.86 -1.62 13.82
C THR A 118 -9.56 -2.56 12.86
N ARG A 119 -10.03 -3.69 13.38
CA ARG A 119 -10.87 -4.66 12.65
C ARG A 119 -12.12 -4.01 12.06
N SER A 120 -12.76 -3.10 12.80
CA SER A 120 -13.96 -2.41 12.33
C SER A 120 -13.69 -1.55 11.10
N GLU A 121 -12.54 -0.89 11.01
CA GLU A 121 -12.14 -0.18 9.81
C GLU A 121 -11.85 -1.12 8.64
N ALA A 122 -11.15 -2.24 8.89
CA ALA A 122 -10.90 -3.25 7.87
C ALA A 122 -12.20 -3.85 7.30
N LEU A 123 -13.19 -4.12 8.16
CA LEU A 123 -14.51 -4.59 7.74
C LEU A 123 -15.28 -3.54 6.92
N ARG A 124 -15.20 -2.25 7.30
CA ARG A 124 -15.80 -1.17 6.50
C ARG A 124 -15.13 -1.01 5.14
N TRP A 125 -13.83 -1.31 5.04
CA TRP A 125 -13.16 -1.37 3.75
C TRP A 125 -13.69 -2.54 2.90
N GLY A 126 -13.81 -3.73 3.48
CA GLY A 126 -14.29 -4.90 2.76
C GLY A 126 -13.44 -5.25 1.53
N ARG A 127 -13.99 -6.07 0.63
CA ARG A 127 -13.31 -6.43 -0.63
C ARG A 127 -13.79 -5.53 -1.76
N ARG A 128 -12.86 -4.97 -2.52
CA ARG A 128 -13.18 -4.06 -3.63
C ARG A 128 -12.10 -4.06 -4.70
N THR A 129 -12.44 -3.66 -5.92
CA THR A 129 -11.46 -3.40 -6.97
C THR A 129 -10.96 -1.97 -6.84
N VAL A 130 -9.64 -1.77 -6.87
CA VAL A 130 -9.00 -0.45 -6.74
C VAL A 130 -7.95 -0.25 -7.81
N LYS A 131 -7.69 1.01 -8.15
CA LYS A 131 -6.47 1.40 -8.86
C LYS A 131 -5.32 1.59 -7.88
N VAL A 132 -4.17 1.00 -8.20
CA VAL A 132 -2.91 1.15 -7.46
C VAL A 132 -1.90 1.81 -8.38
N VAL A 133 -1.32 2.91 -7.93
CA VAL A 133 -0.24 3.60 -8.63
C VAL A 133 1.08 3.28 -7.94
N VAL A 134 2.02 2.67 -8.67
CA VAL A 134 3.38 2.40 -8.18
C VAL A 134 4.25 3.62 -8.46
N LEU A 135 4.88 4.17 -7.41
CA LEU A 135 5.54 5.48 -7.41
C LEU A 135 7.08 5.41 -7.38
N GLN A 136 7.66 4.22 -7.16
CA GLN A 136 9.06 3.96 -6.80
C GLN A 136 9.39 4.36 -5.36
#